data_AF-A0A954SRV9-F1
#
_entry.id   AF-A0A954SRV9-F1
#
_cell.length_a   1.000
_cell.length_b   1.000
_cell.length_c   1.000
_cell.angle_alpha   90.00
_cell.angle_beta   90.00
_cell.angle_gamma   90.00
#
_symmetry.space_group_name_H-M   'P 1'
#
loop_
_entity.id
_entity.type
_entity.pdbx_description
1 polymer ?
#
loop_
_entity_poly.entity_id
_entity_poly.type
_entity_poly.pdbx_seq_one_letter_code
_entity_poly.pdbx_strand_id
1 'polypeptide(L)' 'MAAKSPNYCLVDDKHVPLYRVIWISDTPHFCGEEDCMHEGEYEIRLEQGECVWATRAERDLAIEALDEWMSGPEPPDEM' A
#
# COMPACT_ATOMS: atom_id res chain seq x y z
N MET A 1 8.85 -15.03 -10.20
CA MET A 1 8.17 -14.23 -9.17
C MET A 1 9.16 -13.17 -8.71
N ALA A 2 8.79 -11.89 -8.72
CA ALA A 2 9.67 -10.84 -8.22
C ALA A 2 9.91 -11.08 -6.72
N ALA A 3 11.15 -10.93 -6.26
CA ALA A 3 11.47 -11.04 -4.83
C ALA A 3 10.71 -9.94 -4.07
N LYS A 4 9.94 -10.33 -3.05
CA LYS A 4 9.25 -9.41 -2.14
C LYS A 4 10.33 -8.51 -1.51
N SER A 5 10.26 -7.21 -1.76
CA SER A 5 11.23 -6.26 -1.22
C SER A 5 10.78 -5.86 0.17
N PRO A 6 11.60 -6.05 1.23
CA PRO A 6 11.15 -5.86 2.60
C PRO A 6 10.83 -4.39 2.98
N ASN A 7 11.10 -3.44 2.07
CA ASN A 7 10.98 -2.01 2.33
C ASN A 7 10.00 -1.28 1.39
N TYR A 8 9.43 -1.97 0.41
CA TYR A 8 8.59 -1.36 -0.62
C TYR A 8 7.34 -2.20 -0.89
N CYS A 9 6.21 -1.54 -1.18
CA CYS A 9 5.07 -2.16 -1.86
C CYS A 9 5.02 -1.68 -3.32
N LEU A 10 4.46 -2.51 -4.21
CA LEU A 10 4.26 -2.15 -5.63
C LEU A 10 2.81 -1.73 -5.83
N VAL A 11 2.59 -0.51 -6.32
CA VAL A 11 1.25 0.05 -6.58
C VAL A 11 1.30 0.82 -7.89
N ASP A 12 0.50 0.41 -8.88
CA ASP A 12 0.45 1.02 -10.22
C ASP A 12 1.86 1.22 -10.80
N ASP A 13 2.62 0.11 -10.83
CA ASP A 13 4.03 0.03 -11.25
C ASP A 13 5.03 0.93 -10.47
N LYS A 14 4.63 1.51 -9.33
CA LYS A 14 5.50 2.34 -8.47
C LYS A 14 5.97 1.53 -7.27
N HIS A 15 7.28 1.56 -7.01
CA HIS A 15 7.84 1.05 -5.76
C HIS A 15 7.70 2.11 -4.68
N VAL A 16 6.67 1.96 -3.84
CA VAL A 16 6.33 2.90 -2.77
C VAL A 16 7.06 2.47 -1.49
N PRO A 17 7.91 3.32 -0.89
CA PRO A 17 8.57 2.99 0.37
C PRO A 17 7.55 2.88 1.51
N LEU A 18 7.58 1.78 2.27
CA LEU A 18 6.62 1.51 3.33
C LEU A 18 6.64 2.59 4.43
N TYR A 19 7.82 3.13 4.76
CA TYR A 19 7.96 4.19 5.77
C TYR A 19 7.24 5.50 5.41
N ARG A 20 6.89 5.72 4.13
CA ARG A 20 6.17 6.92 3.68
C ARG A 20 4.65 6.78 3.78
N VAL A 21 4.13 5.57 4.02
CA VAL A 21 2.68 5.33 4.06
C VAL A 21 2.12 5.82 5.39
N ILE A 22 1.12 6.70 5.33
CA ILE A 22 0.41 7.21 6.52
C ILE A 22 -0.81 6.33 6.83
N TRP A 23 -1.64 6.06 5.81
CA TRP A 23 -2.82 5.22 5.93
C TRP A 23 -3.23 4.67 4.56
N ILE A 24 -4.02 3.58 4.59
CA ILE A 24 -4.57 2.91 3.40
C ILE A 24 -6.09 2.91 3.54
N SER A 25 -6.82 3.31 2.50
CA SER A 25 -8.28 3.31 2.54
C SER A 25 -8.84 1.88 2.48
N ASP A 26 -9.80 1.56 3.35
CA ASP A 26 -10.52 0.29 3.30
C ASP A 26 -11.67 0.33 2.28
N THR A 27 -12.18 1.52 1.99
CA THR A 27 -13.21 1.76 0.98
C THR A 27 -12.62 2.37 -0.29
N PRO A 28 -13.14 1.98 -1.47
CA PRO A 28 -12.74 2.62 -2.71
C PRO A 28 -13.25 4.06 -2.78
N HIS A 29 -12.55 4.90 -3.56
CA HIS A 29 -12.92 6.28 -3.80
C HIS A 29 -14.23 6.39 -4.57
N PHE A 30 -15.05 7.33 -4.14
CA PHE A 30 -16.32 7.68 -4.77
C PHE A 30 -16.60 9.16 -4.51
N CYS A 31 -16.50 9.97 -5.56
CA CYS A 31 -16.73 11.42 -5.47
C CYS A 31 -17.85 11.90 -6.38
N GLY A 32 -18.27 11.10 -7.37
CA GLY A 32 -19.36 11.43 -8.29
C GLY A 32 -19.03 12.49 -9.34
N GLU A 33 -17.76 12.90 -9.46
CA GLU A 33 -17.30 13.80 -10.53
C GLU A 33 -17.14 13.02 -11.84
N GLU A 34 -17.71 13.53 -12.94
CA GLU A 34 -17.75 12.82 -14.24
C GLU A 34 -16.36 12.57 -14.85
N ASP A 35 -15.36 13.35 -14.47
CA ASP A 35 -13.98 13.27 -14.95
C ASP A 35 -13.01 12.60 -13.97
N CYS A 36 -13.53 11.99 -12.89
CA CYS A 36 -12.70 11.24 -11.96
C CYS A 36 -12.13 9.96 -12.61
N MET A 37 -10.80 9.86 -12.65
CA MET A 37 -10.09 8.69 -13.20
C MET A 37 -9.78 7.60 -12.17
N HIS A 38 -10.11 7.84 -10.89
CA HIS A 38 -9.75 6.97 -9.76
C HIS A 38 -10.96 6.43 -9.00
N GLU A 39 -12.16 6.62 -9.54
CA GLU A 39 -13.37 6.09 -8.93
C GLU A 39 -13.35 4.56 -8.92
N GLY A 40 -13.59 3.97 -7.75
CA GLY A 40 -13.45 2.53 -7.53
C GLY A 40 -12.05 2.06 -7.12
N GLU A 41 -11.02 2.91 -7.20
CA GLU A 41 -9.67 2.63 -6.72
C GLU A 41 -9.51 2.96 -5.23
N TYR A 42 -8.49 2.42 -4.58
CA TYR A 42 -8.21 2.62 -3.15
C TYR A 42 -7.09 3.63 -2.98
N GLU A 43 -7.27 4.59 -2.07
CA GLU A 43 -6.27 5.62 -1.79
C GLU A 43 -5.24 5.07 -0.80
N ILE A 44 -3.96 5.13 -1.17
CA ILE A 44 -2.85 4.95 -0.25
C ILE A 44 -2.22 6.31 -0.01
N ARG A 45 -2.38 6.82 1.21
CA ARG A 45 -1.89 8.15 1.59
C ARG A 45 -0.43 8.10 1.96
N LEU A 46 0.34 9.00 1.37
CA LEU A 46 1.76 9.16 1.64
C LEU A 46 2.05 10.44 2.42
N GLU A 47 3.26 10.51 2.97
CA GLU A 47 3.82 11.74 3.52
C GLU A 47 3.75 12.92 2.54
N GLN A 48 3.75 14.14 3.10
CA GLN A 48 3.75 15.40 2.34
C GLN A 48 2.47 15.65 1.51
N GLY A 49 1.39 14.94 1.81
CA GLY A 49 0.10 15.14 1.16
C GLY A 49 -0.03 14.46 -0.20
N GLU A 50 0.94 13.62 -0.57
CA GLU A 50 0.86 12.79 -1.77
C GLU A 50 -0.05 11.57 -1.54
N CYS A 51 -0.56 11.00 -2.64
CA CYS A 51 -1.27 9.73 -2.61
C CYS A 51 -0.97 8.93 -3.89
N VAL A 52 -1.16 7.62 -3.80
CA VAL A 52 -1.23 6.73 -4.97
C VAL A 52 -2.56 5.99 -4.94
N TRP A 53 -3.03 5.63 -6.13
CA TRP A 53 -4.27 4.90 -6.32
C TRP A 53 -3.97 3.44 -6.61
N ALA A 54 -4.67 2.55 -5.91
CA ALA A 54 -4.41 1.13 -5.90
C ALA A 54 -5.66 0.35 -6.33
N THR A 55 -5.45 -0.73 -7.08
CA THR A 55 -6.45 -1.77 -7.17
C THR A 55 -6.67 -2.42 -5.81
N ARG A 56 -7.79 -3.16 -5.67
CA ARG A 56 -8.08 -3.91 -4.44
C ARG A 56 -6.95 -4.85 -4.04
N ALA A 57 -6.33 -5.52 -5.01
CA ALA A 57 -5.25 -6.47 -4.78
C ALA A 57 -3.97 -5.76 -4.32
N GLU A 58 -3.61 -4.64 -4.95
CA GLU A 58 -2.45 -3.84 -4.53
C GLU A 58 -2.63 -3.25 -3.13
N ARG A 59 -3.85 -2.80 -2.80
CA ARG A 59 -4.20 -2.38 -1.43
C ARG A 59 -3.94 -3.49 -0.42
N ASP A 60 -4.45 -4.70 -0.67
CA ASP A 60 -4.27 -5.84 0.24
C ASP A 60 -2.79 -6.22 0.40
N LEU A 61 -2.03 -6.22 -0.70
CA LEU A 61 -0.59 -6.47 -0.67
C LEU A 61 0.18 -5.38 0.08
N ALA A 62 -0.25 -4.12 -0.02
CA ALA A 62 0.36 -3.01 0.71
C ALA A 62 0.09 -3.12 2.23
N ILE A 63 -1.10 -3.55 2.63
CA ILE A 63 -1.43 -3.84 4.04
C ILE A 63 -0.56 -4.99 4.56
N GLU A 64 -0.48 -6.10 3.83
CA GLU A 64 0.35 -7.25 4.21
C GLU A 64 1.83 -6.85 4.34
N ALA A 65 2.35 -6.02 3.42
CA ALA A 65 3.71 -5.53 3.47
C ALA A 65 3.97 -4.61 4.68
N LEU A 66 3.00 -3.77 5.07
CA LEU A 66 3.10 -2.95 6.28
C LEU A 66 3.08 -3.80 7.55
N ASP A 67 2.20 -4.79 7.63
CA ASP A 67 2.12 -5.70 8.78
C ASP A 67 3.42 -6.50 8.95
N GLU A 68 3.98 -7.02 7.86
CA GLU A 68 5.28 -7.70 7.87
C GLU A 68 6.41 -6.76 8.29
N TRP A 69 6.43 -5.54 7.76
CA TRP A 69 7.43 -4.54 8.09
C TRP A 69 7.38 -4.11 9.56
N MET A 70 6.18 -3.95 10.13
CA MET A 70 5.99 -3.59 11.54
C MET A 70 6.28 -4.73 12.50
N SER A 71 6.08 -5.98 12.08
CA SER A 71 6.32 -7.16 12.93
C SER A 71 7.81 -7.37 13.23
N GLY A 72 8.70 -6.80 12.40
CA GLY A 72 10.14 -6.99 12.53
C GLY A 72 10.58 -8.42 12.19
N PRO A 73 11.89 -8.73 12.27
CA PRO A 73 12.36 -10.10 12.05
C PRO A 73 11.78 -11.02 13.13
N GLU A 74 11.23 -12.18 12.71
CA GLU A 74 10.85 -13.22 13.67
C GLU A 74 12.06 -13.55 14.56
N PRO A 75 11.90 -13.60 15.89
CA PRO A 75 12.97 -14.02 16.77
C PRO A 75 13.42 -15.41 16.32
N PRO A 76 14.75 -15.69 16.29
CA PRO A 76 15.23 -17.01 15.89
C PRO A 76 14.57 -18.07 16.78
N ASP A 77 14.04 -19.12 16.17
CA ASP A 77 13.51 -20.30 16.88
C ASP A 77 14.53 -20.73 17.94
N GLU A 78 14.24 -20.45 19.21
CA GLU A 78 15.03 -20.96 20.32
C GLU A 78 14.82 -22.47 20.38
N MET A 79 15.79 -23.24 19.85
CA MET A 79 15.92 -24.68 20.08
C MET A 79 16.41 -24.98 21.49
#